data_AF-A0A4S9ACX1-F1
#
_entry.id   AF-A0A4S9ACX1-F1
#
_cell.length_a   1.000
_cell.length_b   1.000
_cell.length_c   1.000
_cell.angle_alpha   90.00
_cell.angle_beta   90.00
_cell.angle_gamma   90.00
#
_symmetry.space_group_name_H-M   'P 1'
#
loop_
_entity.id
_entity.type
_entity.pdbx_description
1 polymer ?
#
loop_
_entity_poly.entity_id
_entity_poly.type
_entity_poly.pdbx_seq_one_letter_code
_entity_poly.pdbx_strand_id
1 'polypeptide(L)'
;MLSHVFRFAPGMKPYLNDLASESPEVKSINNSFPRYSQDLVLHSFFESQALQITGVGGPLIVEKMNAVLSVGNERAETLNGDHRSICKFGSAEDSNFKRIHQALRKTLSQIIGQGLQSLNENINAHRGLPSTVDSQAADLWRLISEKIPGTCKWLDQNANYDRWITRKDDTLLWIRGPPAAGKSFLAAHVVDKLRGGPNNECYYFFVKGDKSRTSVSSFLQSMASQTASAVPEVAKLIDDMLKDEPELARAVDHSIIWRKLWLDGILRLKLDTAPKLTWIIDSLDECQADVALSKLLIHLCEKRFARILVTAKADHHTYHVVPRLVNSLDIRIEDTQEDISAYLDQQLDSSETRLRNGILAKSNGCFLWATLVVRRLENVHGLEARLQAIQSEPPGMQDLYANISKSLPDHQLSRTILTWVFCAVRPLSLAELSYVLPGLSDEGDDDAVRTLVSRHCHDLMYVDSNDQVRTRHLSARDFLLRPGIDHGDSGLAIDRATGHKTLALGCLKYLLSSEMNKKTRHKLSISRRRSPFSSYAVDSFYLHLNESPAQDQELLKQLSTFLKSDNLLA
;
A
#
# COMPACT_ATOMS: atom_id res chain seq x y z
N MET A 1 -28.47 36.34 12.88
CA MET A 1 -27.09 36.85 13.08
C MET A 1 -26.56 37.58 11.84
N LEU A 2 -26.55 36.97 10.65
CA LEU A 2 -26.11 37.60 9.38
C LEU A 2 -26.87 38.89 9.04
N SER A 3 -28.19 38.93 9.26
CA SER A 3 -29.00 40.15 9.12
C SER A 3 -28.54 41.29 10.04
N HIS A 4 -27.98 41.00 11.21
CA HIS A 4 -27.41 42.01 12.12
C HIS A 4 -25.99 42.42 11.71
N VAL A 5 -25.18 41.51 11.17
CA VAL A 5 -23.84 41.80 10.63
C VAL A 5 -23.95 42.69 9.38
N PHE A 6 -24.94 42.46 8.52
CA PHE A 6 -25.13 43.23 7.29
C PHE A 6 -25.96 44.52 7.45
N ARG A 7 -26.44 44.85 8.65
CA ARG A 7 -27.10 46.16 8.93
C ARG A 7 -26.19 47.36 8.66
N PHE A 8 -24.87 47.17 8.66
CA PHE A 8 -23.88 48.22 8.42
C PHE A 8 -23.36 48.27 6.97
N ALA A 9 -23.83 47.38 6.09
CA ALA A 9 -23.48 47.40 4.67
C ALA A 9 -24.61 48.07 3.86
N PRO A 10 -24.33 49.11 3.06
CA PRO A 10 -25.37 49.78 2.27
C PRO A 10 -25.93 48.87 1.16
N GLY A 11 -27.26 48.91 0.98
CA GLY A 11 -28.00 48.20 -0.07
C GLY A 11 -28.87 47.04 0.44
N MET A 12 -30.08 46.90 -0.11
CA MET A 12 -30.89 45.69 0.10
C MET A 12 -30.19 44.51 -0.55
N LYS A 13 -30.08 43.40 0.20
CA LYS A 13 -29.48 42.14 -0.26
C LYS A 13 -30.56 41.05 -0.25
N PRO A 14 -31.36 40.94 -1.34
CA PRO A 14 -32.52 40.04 -1.38
C PRO A 14 -32.15 38.58 -1.07
N TYR A 15 -30.96 38.13 -1.48
CA TYR A 15 -30.43 36.79 -1.23
C TYR A 15 -30.26 36.45 0.26
N LEU A 16 -30.26 37.43 1.17
CA LEU A 16 -30.28 37.16 2.62
C LEU A 16 -31.64 36.62 3.09
N ASN A 17 -32.72 36.91 2.36
CA ASN A 17 -34.04 36.34 2.64
C ASN A 17 -34.08 34.86 2.27
N ASP A 18 -33.37 34.46 1.21
CA ASP A 18 -33.23 33.07 0.78
C ASP A 18 -32.46 32.25 1.83
N LEU A 19 -31.64 32.89 2.67
CA LEU A 19 -30.89 32.27 3.78
C LEU A 19 -31.61 32.41 5.14
N ALA A 20 -32.81 32.98 5.16
CA ALA A 20 -33.59 33.06 6.40
C ALA A 20 -34.00 31.66 6.85
N SER A 21 -34.11 31.47 8.17
CA SER A 21 -34.72 30.26 8.72
C SER A 21 -36.08 30.05 8.07
N GLU A 22 -36.34 28.83 7.63
CA GLU A 22 -37.59 28.44 6.96
C GLU A 22 -37.88 29.06 5.57
N SER A 23 -36.90 29.67 4.91
CA SER A 23 -37.09 30.15 3.53
C SER A 23 -37.52 29.02 2.57
N PRO A 24 -38.28 29.33 1.51
CA PRO A 24 -38.61 28.35 0.47
C PRO A 24 -37.39 27.65 -0.12
N GLU A 25 -36.29 28.38 -0.28
CA GLU A 25 -35.03 27.90 -0.85
C GLU A 25 -34.35 26.89 0.09
N VAL A 26 -34.20 27.23 1.37
CA VAL A 26 -33.62 26.32 2.38
C VAL A 26 -34.51 25.09 2.57
N LYS A 27 -35.83 25.25 2.60
CA LYS A 27 -36.79 24.13 2.67
C LYS A 27 -36.67 23.23 1.44
N SER A 28 -36.55 23.79 0.24
CA SER A 28 -36.35 23.03 -1.00
C SER A 28 -35.06 22.21 -0.98
N ILE A 29 -33.95 22.82 -0.57
CA ILE A 29 -32.66 22.13 -0.41
C ILE A 29 -32.79 21.00 0.60
N ASN A 30 -33.35 21.28 1.79
CA ASN A 30 -33.47 20.28 2.85
C ASN A 30 -34.40 19.10 2.46
N ASN A 31 -35.46 19.37 1.69
CA ASN A 31 -36.37 18.33 1.19
C ASN A 31 -35.76 17.49 0.05
N SER A 32 -34.82 18.05 -0.70
CA SER A 32 -34.15 17.34 -1.80
C SER A 32 -32.96 16.49 -1.35
N PHE A 33 -32.27 16.91 -0.28
CA PHE A 33 -31.07 16.24 0.25
C PHE A 33 -31.27 14.74 0.57
N PRO A 34 -32.38 14.27 1.16
CA PRO A 34 -32.62 12.86 1.45
C PRO A 34 -32.53 11.93 0.23
N ARG A 35 -32.76 12.44 -0.98
CA ARG A 35 -32.63 11.65 -2.22
C ARG A 35 -31.17 11.37 -2.58
N TYR A 36 -30.27 12.23 -2.17
CA TYR A 36 -28.84 12.15 -2.46
C TYR A 36 -28.04 11.56 -1.29
N SER A 37 -28.63 11.53 -0.09
CA SER A 37 -27.92 11.12 1.12
C SER A 37 -28.03 9.63 1.45
N GLN A 38 -28.81 8.83 0.70
CA GLN A 38 -29.12 7.44 1.08
C GLN A 38 -27.88 6.56 1.27
N ASP A 39 -26.87 6.78 0.43
CA ASP A 39 -25.61 6.00 0.45
C ASP A 39 -24.52 6.65 1.32
N LEU A 40 -24.82 7.79 1.97
CA LEU A 40 -23.86 8.49 2.83
C LEU A 40 -23.96 8.01 4.28
N VAL A 41 -22.81 7.91 4.95
CA VAL A 41 -22.75 7.74 6.40
C VAL A 41 -22.63 9.12 7.04
N LEU A 42 -23.75 9.66 7.52
CA LEU A 42 -23.82 11.01 8.04
C LEU A 42 -23.58 11.05 9.56
N HIS A 43 -22.69 11.93 9.99
CA HIS A 43 -22.43 12.22 11.40
C HIS A 43 -22.58 13.71 11.66
N SER A 44 -23.38 14.06 12.66
CA SER A 44 -23.57 15.44 13.09
C SER A 44 -23.15 15.59 14.54
N PHE A 45 -22.29 16.55 14.80
CA PHE A 45 -21.77 16.85 16.12
C PHE A 45 -22.21 18.24 16.55
N PHE A 46 -22.77 18.36 17.75
CA PHE A 46 -23.28 19.64 18.24
C PHE A 46 -22.92 19.89 19.70
N GLU A 47 -22.92 21.17 20.08
CA GLU A 47 -22.42 21.65 21.36
C GLU A 47 -23.34 21.29 22.52
N SER A 48 -22.74 21.05 23.69
CA SER A 48 -23.47 20.79 24.94
C SER A 48 -23.45 21.97 25.90
N GLN A 49 -22.60 22.98 25.66
CA GLN A 49 -22.47 24.15 26.52
C GLN A 49 -22.89 25.41 25.76
N ALA A 50 -23.57 26.31 26.45
CA ALA A 50 -23.93 27.60 25.88
C ALA A 50 -22.71 28.55 25.92
N LEU A 51 -22.48 29.25 24.82
CA LEU A 51 -21.50 30.30 24.72
C LEU A 51 -22.00 31.57 25.44
N GLN A 52 -21.20 32.08 26.38
CA GLN A 52 -21.45 33.37 27.03
C GLN A 52 -20.70 34.47 26.28
N ILE A 53 -21.43 35.46 25.76
CA ILE A 53 -20.83 36.64 25.10
C ILE A 53 -21.14 37.88 25.94
N THR A 54 -20.09 38.53 26.45
CA THR A 54 -20.20 39.81 27.14
C THR A 54 -20.84 40.86 26.22
N GLY A 55 -21.94 41.47 26.68
CA GLY A 55 -22.68 42.51 25.93
C GLY A 55 -23.80 42.01 25.03
N VAL A 56 -24.02 40.69 24.91
CA VAL A 56 -25.21 40.11 24.26
C VAL A 56 -26.10 39.51 25.36
N GLY A 57 -27.41 39.76 25.29
CA GLY A 57 -28.37 39.47 26.37
C GLY A 57 -28.70 37.99 26.58
N GLY A 58 -27.71 37.15 26.91
CA GLY A 58 -27.89 35.78 27.40
C GLY A 58 -26.97 34.72 26.78
N PRO A 59 -26.94 33.50 27.36
CA PRO A 59 -26.25 32.34 26.78
C PRO A 59 -26.77 32.03 25.37
N LEU A 60 -25.85 31.82 24.44
CA LEU A 60 -26.17 31.36 23.09
C LEU A 60 -25.85 29.88 22.96
N ILE A 61 -26.83 29.08 22.55
CA ILE A 61 -26.63 27.68 22.20
C ILE A 61 -27.38 27.37 20.91
N VAL A 62 -26.77 26.61 20.01
CA VAL A 62 -27.44 26.12 18.81
C VAL A 62 -28.41 25.01 19.23
N GLU A 63 -29.71 25.23 19.01
CA GLU A 63 -30.70 24.19 19.28
C GLU A 63 -30.46 22.95 18.40
N LYS A 64 -30.65 21.76 18.98
CA LYS A 64 -30.39 20.48 18.29
C LYS A 64 -31.04 20.41 16.91
N MET A 65 -32.28 20.89 16.77
CA MET A 65 -33.01 20.86 15.49
C MET A 65 -32.34 21.64 14.37
N ASN A 66 -31.50 22.63 14.73
CA ASN A 66 -30.73 23.45 13.80
C ASN A 66 -29.30 22.92 13.61
N ALA A 67 -28.89 21.91 14.39
CA ALA A 67 -27.57 21.32 14.36
C ALA A 67 -27.55 19.92 13.72
N VAL A 68 -28.69 19.42 13.26
CA VAL A 68 -28.86 18.10 12.63
C VAL A 68 -29.68 18.22 11.35
N LEU A 69 -29.47 17.29 10.42
CA LEU A 69 -30.14 17.23 9.12
C LEU A 69 -31.51 16.55 9.20
N SER A 70 -31.77 15.80 10.27
CA SER A 70 -33.02 15.05 10.51
C SER A 70 -33.33 14.01 9.43
N VAL A 71 -32.29 13.38 8.89
CA VAL A 71 -32.40 12.29 7.90
C VAL A 71 -32.19 10.93 8.54
N GLY A 72 -32.86 9.89 8.03
CA GLY A 72 -32.92 8.57 8.70
C GLY A 72 -31.57 7.86 8.86
N ASN A 73 -30.56 8.23 8.08
CA ASN A 73 -29.21 7.67 8.11
C ASN A 73 -28.17 8.55 8.86
N GLU A 74 -28.62 9.61 9.55
CA GLU A 74 -27.77 10.49 10.34
C GLU A 74 -27.53 9.96 11.77
N ARG A 75 -26.29 10.04 12.23
CA ARG A 75 -25.89 9.80 13.62
C ARG A 75 -25.52 11.12 14.28
N ALA A 76 -26.42 11.64 15.11
CA ALA A 76 -26.23 12.90 15.81
C ALA A 76 -25.70 12.67 17.24
N GLU A 77 -24.60 13.33 17.61
CA GLU A 77 -23.94 13.21 18.91
C GLU A 77 -23.58 14.58 19.51
N THR A 78 -23.62 14.68 20.84
CA THR A 78 -23.17 15.88 21.56
C THR A 78 -21.68 15.84 21.83
N LEU A 79 -21.02 17.00 21.71
CA LEU A 79 -19.64 17.23 22.12
C LEU A 79 -19.59 18.21 23.29
N ASN A 80 -18.66 17.95 24.21
CA ASN A 80 -18.49 18.78 25.40
C ASN A 80 -17.75 20.07 25.07
N GLY A 81 -18.48 21.15 24.85
CA GLY A 81 -17.91 22.44 24.53
C GLY A 81 -18.99 23.41 24.13
N ASP A 82 -18.60 24.67 23.98
CA ASP A 82 -19.41 25.74 23.41
C ASP A 82 -19.10 25.94 21.92
N HIS A 83 -19.83 26.85 21.27
CA HIS A 83 -19.68 27.13 19.84
C HIS A 83 -18.27 27.54 19.41
N ARG A 84 -17.46 28.07 20.34
CA ARG A 84 -16.09 28.50 20.05
C ARG A 84 -15.06 27.39 20.21
N SER A 85 -15.36 26.41 21.05
CA SER A 85 -14.43 25.35 21.48
C SER A 85 -14.74 23.98 20.89
N ILE A 86 -15.96 23.73 20.41
CA ILE A 86 -16.39 22.42 19.90
C ILE A 86 -15.49 21.80 18.82
N CYS A 87 -14.84 22.64 18.00
CA CYS A 87 -13.91 22.20 16.94
C CYS A 87 -12.44 22.52 17.23
N LYS A 88 -12.08 22.81 18.49
CA LYS A 88 -10.70 23.15 18.89
C LYS A 88 -10.21 22.17 19.94
N PHE A 89 -9.26 21.33 19.57
CA PHE A 89 -8.73 20.28 20.43
C PHE A 89 -7.33 20.65 20.91
N GLY A 90 -7.11 20.60 22.21
CA GLY A 90 -5.80 20.92 22.81
C GLY A 90 -4.77 19.80 22.67
N SER A 91 -5.21 18.55 22.47
CA SER A 91 -4.35 17.39 22.26
C SER A 91 -5.13 16.22 21.63
N ALA A 92 -4.41 15.17 21.20
CA ALA A 92 -5.02 13.92 20.77
C ALA A 92 -5.74 13.15 21.90
N GLU A 93 -5.49 13.51 23.16
CA GLU A 93 -6.13 12.89 24.32
C GLU A 93 -7.51 13.48 24.66
N ASP A 94 -7.87 14.59 24.01
CA ASP A 94 -9.16 15.27 24.18
C ASP A 94 -10.34 14.34 23.87
N SER A 95 -11.36 14.37 24.74
CA SER A 95 -12.50 13.47 24.64
C SER A 95 -13.37 13.73 23.41
N ASN A 96 -13.52 14.99 22.99
CA ASN A 96 -14.25 15.33 21.77
C ASN A 96 -13.47 14.87 20.54
N PHE A 97 -12.15 15.09 20.52
CA PHE A 97 -11.28 14.61 19.44
C PHE A 97 -11.39 13.10 19.29
N LYS A 98 -11.25 12.34 20.39
CA LYS A 98 -11.41 10.88 20.39
C LYS A 98 -12.75 10.43 19.84
N ARG A 99 -13.83 11.17 20.16
CA ARG A 99 -15.19 10.84 19.72
C ARG A 99 -15.38 11.02 18.22
N ILE A 100 -14.92 12.14 17.67
CA ILE A 100 -14.92 12.37 16.22
C ILE A 100 -14.02 11.35 15.51
N HIS A 101 -12.82 11.12 16.04
CA HIS A 101 -11.88 10.16 15.49
C HIS A 101 -12.46 8.73 15.47
N GLN A 102 -13.14 8.30 16.53
CA GLN A 102 -13.84 7.01 16.58
C GLN A 102 -14.97 6.93 15.55
N ALA A 103 -15.78 7.98 15.40
CA ALA A 103 -16.83 8.03 14.39
C ALA A 103 -16.26 7.88 12.98
N LEU A 104 -15.22 8.65 12.64
CA LEU A 104 -14.52 8.55 11.35
C LEU A 104 -13.92 7.15 11.13
N ARG A 105 -13.25 6.60 12.14
CA ARG A 105 -12.69 5.24 12.08
C ARG A 105 -13.77 4.19 11.84
N LYS A 106 -14.91 4.30 12.53
CA LYS A 106 -16.04 3.37 12.36
C LYS A 106 -16.62 3.46 10.95
N THR A 107 -16.79 4.67 10.44
CA THR A 107 -17.28 4.92 9.08
C THR A 107 -16.33 4.35 8.03
N LEU A 108 -15.02 4.60 8.17
CA LEU A 108 -14.00 4.02 7.31
C LEU A 108 -14.03 2.49 7.33
N SER A 109 -14.10 1.88 8.52
CA SER A 109 -14.21 0.42 8.64
C SER A 109 -15.48 -0.13 7.99
N GLN A 110 -16.60 0.60 8.06
CA GLN A 110 -17.85 0.21 7.40
C GLN A 110 -17.72 0.27 5.87
N ILE A 111 -17.17 1.36 5.33
CA ILE A 111 -16.96 1.54 3.89
C ILE A 111 -16.00 0.47 3.36
N ILE A 112 -14.85 0.28 4.03
CA ILE A 112 -13.88 -0.75 3.66
C ILE A 112 -14.52 -2.13 3.76
N GLY A 113 -15.28 -2.41 4.82
CA GLY A 113 -15.97 -3.68 5.01
C GLY A 113 -16.98 -3.98 3.90
N GLN A 114 -17.79 -3.00 3.51
CA GLN A 114 -18.75 -3.14 2.40
C GLN A 114 -18.05 -3.36 1.07
N GLY A 115 -16.98 -2.60 0.80
CA GLY A 115 -16.16 -2.79 -0.39
C GLY A 115 -15.53 -4.18 -0.46
N LEU A 116 -14.91 -4.62 0.63
CA LEU A 116 -14.35 -5.96 0.75
C LEU A 116 -15.40 -7.06 0.60
N GLN A 117 -16.60 -6.88 1.17
CA GLN A 117 -17.71 -7.82 0.99
C GLN A 117 -18.09 -7.94 -0.48
N SER A 118 -18.25 -6.82 -1.19
CA SER A 118 -18.56 -6.83 -2.63
C SER A 118 -17.50 -7.54 -3.48
N LEU A 119 -16.24 -7.53 -3.04
CA LEU A 119 -15.15 -8.26 -3.68
C LEU A 119 -15.14 -9.75 -3.33
N ASN A 120 -15.49 -10.07 -2.08
CA ASN A 120 -15.45 -11.43 -1.54
C ASN A 120 -16.73 -12.23 -1.76
N GLU A 121 -17.83 -11.61 -2.22
CA GLU A 121 -19.12 -12.27 -2.49
C GLU A 121 -19.00 -13.49 -3.43
N ASN A 122 -17.93 -13.57 -4.24
CA ASN A 122 -17.66 -14.70 -5.13
C ASN A 122 -16.56 -15.66 -4.63
N ILE A 123 -15.76 -15.30 -3.61
CA ILE A 123 -14.64 -16.12 -3.15
C ILE A 123 -15.03 -16.85 -1.87
N ASN A 124 -15.81 -17.92 -2.01
CA ASN A 124 -15.90 -18.91 -0.94
C ASN A 124 -14.50 -19.50 -0.73
N ALA A 125 -13.82 -19.11 0.35
CA ALA A 125 -12.56 -19.71 0.75
C ALA A 125 -12.78 -21.23 0.93
N HIS A 126 -12.27 -22.01 -0.02
CA HIS A 126 -12.32 -23.47 0.07
C HIS A 126 -11.50 -23.92 1.27
N ARG A 127 -12.17 -24.62 2.21
CA ARG A 127 -11.86 -24.66 3.65
C ARG A 127 -10.52 -25.30 4.06
N GLY A 128 -9.65 -25.64 3.13
CA GLY A 128 -8.38 -26.30 3.42
C GLY A 128 -7.14 -25.62 2.87
N LEU A 129 -7.20 -24.80 1.80
CA LEU A 129 -6.01 -24.13 1.29
C LEU A 129 -5.74 -22.83 2.05
N PRO A 130 -4.47 -22.49 2.36
CA PRO A 130 -4.11 -21.19 2.91
C PRO A 130 -4.58 -20.08 1.96
N SER A 131 -5.46 -19.19 2.43
CA SER A 131 -5.96 -18.08 1.62
C SER A 131 -5.22 -16.79 1.98
N THR A 132 -4.46 -16.24 1.02
CA THR A 132 -4.12 -14.81 1.02
C THR A 132 -5.26 -13.96 0.46
N VAL A 133 -6.42 -14.56 0.15
CA VAL A 133 -7.55 -13.95 -0.56
C VAL A 133 -7.97 -12.63 0.08
N ASP A 134 -8.12 -12.58 1.41
CA ASP A 134 -8.55 -11.36 2.10
C ASP A 134 -7.54 -10.22 1.95
N SER A 135 -6.24 -10.52 1.96
CA SER A 135 -5.20 -9.50 1.74
C SER A 135 -5.12 -9.07 0.28
N GLN A 136 -5.38 -9.97 -0.67
CA GLN A 136 -5.48 -9.63 -2.10
C GLN A 136 -6.69 -8.72 -2.39
N ALA A 137 -7.85 -9.06 -1.82
CA ALA A 137 -9.08 -8.28 -1.99
C ALA A 137 -8.93 -6.87 -1.37
N ALA A 138 -8.26 -6.75 -0.22
CA ALA A 138 -7.96 -5.46 0.39
C ALA A 138 -7.09 -4.56 -0.49
N ASP A 139 -6.06 -5.11 -1.14
CA ASP A 139 -5.24 -4.33 -2.06
C ASP A 139 -5.98 -3.94 -3.32
N LEU A 140 -6.77 -4.87 -3.88
CA LEU A 140 -7.60 -4.58 -5.03
C LEU A 140 -8.59 -3.45 -4.72
N TRP A 141 -9.29 -3.52 -3.58
CA TRP A 141 -10.20 -2.47 -3.14
C TRP A 141 -9.47 -1.13 -3.00
N ARG A 142 -8.31 -1.12 -2.36
CA ARG A 142 -7.49 0.09 -2.19
C ARG A 142 -7.12 0.68 -3.55
N LEU A 143 -6.60 -0.12 -4.47
CA LEU A 143 -6.20 0.33 -5.80
C LEU A 143 -7.39 0.86 -6.61
N ILE A 144 -8.56 0.22 -6.55
CA ILE A 144 -9.78 0.70 -7.21
C ILE A 144 -10.26 2.01 -6.57
N SER A 145 -10.28 2.09 -5.24
CA SER A 145 -10.76 3.26 -4.50
C SER A 145 -9.87 4.49 -4.67
N GLU A 146 -8.55 4.27 -4.78
CA GLU A 146 -7.56 5.33 -5.00
C GLU A 146 -7.40 5.69 -6.49
N LYS A 147 -7.97 4.89 -7.40
CA LYS A 147 -7.86 5.13 -8.84
C LYS A 147 -8.60 6.40 -9.22
N ILE A 148 -7.92 7.27 -9.95
CA ILE A 148 -8.49 8.52 -10.47
C ILE A 148 -9.43 8.20 -11.64
N PRO A 149 -10.70 8.65 -11.59
CA PRO A 149 -11.63 8.49 -12.70
C PRO A 149 -11.05 9.01 -14.03
N GLY A 150 -11.20 8.21 -15.08
CA GLY A 150 -10.66 8.57 -16.41
C GLY A 150 -9.29 7.98 -16.72
N THR A 151 -8.55 7.49 -15.73
CA THR A 151 -7.20 6.92 -15.93
C THR A 151 -7.21 5.46 -16.40
N CYS A 152 -6.07 4.98 -16.92
CA CYS A 152 -5.82 3.65 -17.47
C CYS A 152 -6.57 3.32 -18.78
N LYS A 153 -7.30 4.28 -19.35
CA LYS A 153 -8.14 4.07 -20.54
C LYS A 153 -7.34 3.79 -21.80
N TRP A 154 -6.10 4.25 -21.86
CA TRP A 154 -5.21 3.98 -22.99
C TRP A 154 -4.97 2.47 -23.19
N LEU A 155 -5.01 1.68 -22.10
CA LEU A 155 -4.83 0.22 -22.19
C LEU A 155 -5.98 -0.43 -22.98
N ASP A 156 -7.21 0.07 -22.80
CA ASP A 156 -8.39 -0.42 -23.50
C ASP A 156 -8.34 -0.19 -25.00
N GLN A 157 -7.59 0.83 -25.43
CA GLN A 157 -7.39 1.19 -26.84
C GLN A 157 -6.14 0.54 -27.42
N ASN A 158 -5.35 -0.17 -26.61
CA ASN A 158 -4.11 -0.77 -27.04
C ASN A 158 -4.35 -2.06 -27.83
N ALA A 159 -3.80 -2.13 -29.04
CA ALA A 159 -3.96 -3.28 -29.92
C ALA A 159 -3.46 -4.60 -29.32
N ASN A 160 -2.43 -4.58 -28.47
CA ASN A 160 -1.93 -5.78 -27.80
C ASN A 160 -2.91 -6.26 -26.71
N TYR A 161 -3.52 -5.34 -25.97
CA TYR A 161 -4.54 -5.68 -24.98
C TYR A 161 -5.81 -6.22 -25.65
N ASP A 162 -6.31 -5.53 -26.68
CA ASP A 162 -7.47 -5.98 -27.45
C ASP A 162 -7.24 -7.36 -28.06
N ARG A 163 -6.07 -7.57 -28.68
CA ARG A 163 -5.66 -8.87 -29.21
C ARG A 163 -5.68 -9.95 -28.13
N TRP A 164 -5.12 -9.68 -26.96
CA TRP A 164 -5.06 -10.63 -25.85
C TRP A 164 -6.45 -11.00 -25.34
N ILE A 165 -7.34 -10.04 -25.10
CA ILE A 165 -8.66 -10.32 -24.52
C ILE A 165 -9.63 -10.98 -25.52
N THR A 166 -9.48 -10.70 -26.83
CA THR A 166 -10.39 -11.19 -27.86
C THR A 166 -9.95 -12.52 -28.50
N ARG A 167 -8.66 -12.74 -28.73
CA ARG A 167 -8.18 -13.94 -29.42
C ARG A 167 -8.06 -15.14 -28.49
N LYS A 168 -8.36 -16.33 -29.01
CA LYS A 168 -8.28 -17.59 -28.26
C LYS A 168 -6.86 -18.13 -28.11
N ASP A 169 -5.98 -17.80 -29.06
CA ASP A 169 -4.61 -18.32 -29.09
C ASP A 169 -3.60 -17.45 -28.34
N ASP A 170 -3.95 -16.20 -28.03
CA ASP A 170 -3.09 -15.29 -27.27
C ASP A 170 -3.42 -15.38 -25.77
N THR A 171 -2.75 -16.30 -25.09
CA THR A 171 -3.02 -16.59 -23.68
C THR A 171 -2.12 -15.83 -22.71
N LEU A 172 -1.12 -15.08 -23.16
CA LEU A 172 -0.20 -14.33 -22.29
C LEU A 172 0.02 -12.90 -22.79
N LEU A 173 -0.33 -11.92 -21.96
CA LEU A 173 0.02 -10.51 -22.14
C LEU A 173 1.00 -10.08 -21.06
N TRP A 174 2.14 -9.56 -21.46
CA TRP A 174 3.17 -9.05 -20.56
C TRP A 174 3.23 -7.54 -20.63
N ILE A 175 2.79 -6.86 -19.58
CA ILE A 175 2.90 -5.40 -19.43
C ILE A 175 4.17 -5.06 -18.66
N ARG A 176 5.07 -4.34 -19.30
CA ARG A 176 6.34 -3.89 -18.72
C ARG A 176 6.31 -2.39 -18.57
N GLY A 177 6.92 -1.87 -17.52
CA GLY A 177 7.04 -0.43 -17.39
C GLY A 177 7.98 -0.01 -16.28
N PRO A 178 8.40 1.27 -16.29
CA PRO A 178 9.30 1.78 -15.27
C PRO A 178 8.67 1.72 -13.88
N PRO A 179 9.48 1.81 -12.81
CA PRO A 179 8.96 1.99 -11.46
C PRO A 179 7.98 3.17 -11.39
N ALA A 180 6.93 3.04 -10.59
CA ALA A 180 5.90 4.06 -10.41
C ALA A 180 5.14 4.53 -11.68
N ALA A 181 5.14 3.72 -12.75
CA ALA A 181 4.34 3.96 -13.97
C ALA A 181 2.85 3.57 -13.86
N GLY A 182 2.36 3.21 -12.67
CA GLY A 182 0.96 2.82 -12.47
C GLY A 182 0.61 1.36 -12.83
N LYS A 183 1.59 0.45 -12.93
CA LYS A 183 1.36 -0.98 -13.26
C LYS A 183 0.29 -1.65 -12.40
N SER A 184 0.34 -1.48 -11.08
CA SER A 184 -0.67 -2.04 -10.17
C SER A 184 -2.06 -1.45 -10.37
N PHE A 185 -2.16 -0.17 -10.74
CA PHE A 185 -3.43 0.45 -11.12
C PHE A 185 -3.96 -0.10 -12.46
N LEU A 186 -3.10 -0.42 -13.42
CA LEU A 186 -3.50 -1.10 -14.65
C LEU A 186 -4.00 -2.52 -14.37
N ALA A 187 -3.30 -3.28 -13.53
CA ALA A 187 -3.73 -4.62 -13.12
C ALA A 187 -5.10 -4.56 -12.42
N ALA A 188 -5.27 -3.67 -11.43
CA ALA A 188 -6.53 -3.46 -10.75
C ALA A 188 -7.64 -3.00 -11.70
N HIS A 189 -7.33 -2.13 -12.66
CA HIS A 189 -8.28 -1.68 -13.68
C HIS A 189 -8.80 -2.83 -14.53
N VAL A 190 -7.92 -3.75 -14.95
CA VAL A 190 -8.32 -4.93 -15.73
C VAL A 190 -9.18 -5.86 -14.88
N VAL A 191 -8.83 -6.11 -13.62
CA VAL A 191 -9.65 -6.92 -12.71
C VAL A 191 -11.04 -6.32 -12.55
N ASP A 192 -11.11 -5.01 -12.25
CA ASP A 192 -12.38 -4.31 -12.04
C ASP A 192 -13.28 -4.32 -13.29
N LYS A 193 -12.68 -4.21 -14.47
CA LYS A 193 -13.40 -4.28 -15.76
C LYS A 193 -13.93 -5.68 -16.07
N LEU A 194 -13.23 -6.72 -15.67
CA LEU A 194 -13.61 -8.11 -15.93
C LEU A 194 -14.61 -8.65 -14.90
N ARG A 195 -14.68 -8.03 -13.71
CA ARG A 195 -15.55 -8.45 -12.62
C ARG A 195 -17.01 -8.55 -13.05
N GLY A 196 -17.65 -9.66 -12.67
CA GLY A 196 -19.06 -9.91 -12.98
C GLY A 196 -19.33 -10.21 -14.46
N GLY A 197 -18.28 -10.31 -15.28
CA GLY A 197 -18.38 -10.72 -16.68
C GLY A 197 -18.41 -12.25 -16.85
N PRO A 198 -18.46 -12.72 -18.10
CA PRO A 198 -18.42 -14.16 -18.42
C PRO A 198 -17.03 -14.79 -18.22
N ASN A 199 -16.01 -13.97 -18.00
CA ASN A 199 -14.65 -14.39 -17.74
C ASN A 199 -14.43 -14.40 -16.24
N ASN A 200 -14.33 -15.58 -15.65
CA ASN A 200 -13.95 -15.76 -14.27
C ASN A 200 -12.54 -15.20 -14.04
N GLU A 201 -12.43 -14.06 -13.36
CA GLU A 201 -11.16 -13.43 -13.06
C GLU A 201 -10.55 -13.98 -11.77
N CYS A 202 -9.24 -14.21 -11.79
CA CYS A 202 -8.43 -14.48 -10.61
C CYS A 202 -7.26 -13.51 -10.62
N TYR A 203 -6.79 -13.09 -9.45
CA TYR A 203 -5.74 -12.10 -9.37
C TYR A 203 -4.77 -12.36 -8.23
N TYR A 204 -3.52 -11.91 -8.42
CA TYR A 204 -2.49 -11.98 -7.39
C TYR A 204 -1.57 -10.78 -7.49
N PHE A 205 -1.45 -10.05 -6.39
CA PHE A 205 -0.56 -8.91 -6.20
C PHE A 205 0.64 -9.35 -5.36
N PHE A 206 1.78 -9.48 -6.02
CA PHE A 206 3.05 -9.65 -5.32
C PHE A 206 3.38 -8.35 -4.56
N VAL A 207 3.89 -8.50 -3.34
CA VAL A 207 4.26 -7.36 -2.48
C VAL A 207 5.62 -7.61 -1.85
N LYS A 208 6.61 -6.87 -2.36
CA LYS A 208 8.00 -6.95 -1.90
C LYS A 208 8.11 -6.62 -0.41
N GLY A 209 8.75 -7.52 0.33
CA GLY A 209 8.93 -7.40 1.79
C GLY A 209 7.85 -8.13 2.62
N ASP A 210 6.89 -8.81 1.98
CA ASP A 210 6.00 -9.77 2.62
C ASP A 210 6.30 -11.19 2.08
N LYS A 211 6.94 -12.03 2.90
CA LYS A 211 7.26 -13.42 2.50
C LYS A 211 6.03 -14.22 2.12
N SER A 212 4.90 -13.98 2.78
CA SER A 212 3.65 -14.69 2.47
C SER A 212 3.11 -14.33 1.09
N ARG A 213 3.59 -13.24 0.49
CA ARG A 213 3.14 -12.70 -0.79
C ARG A 213 4.19 -12.63 -1.88
N THR A 214 5.37 -13.20 -1.62
CA THR A 214 6.48 -13.26 -2.58
C THR A 214 6.86 -14.68 -2.96
N SER A 215 6.28 -15.69 -2.28
CA SER A 215 6.55 -17.09 -2.56
C SER A 215 5.69 -17.65 -3.71
N VAL A 216 6.24 -18.59 -4.48
CA VAL A 216 5.49 -19.32 -5.51
C VAL A 216 4.42 -20.22 -4.88
N SER A 217 4.68 -20.76 -3.68
CA SER A 217 3.75 -21.64 -2.96
C SER A 217 2.45 -20.94 -2.62
N SER A 218 2.53 -19.73 -2.05
CA SER A 218 1.35 -18.93 -1.72
C SER A 218 0.61 -18.44 -2.96
N PHE A 219 1.32 -18.10 -4.04
CA PHE A 219 0.71 -17.84 -5.35
C PHE A 219 -0.11 -19.06 -5.82
N LEU A 220 0.50 -20.24 -5.89
CA LEU A 220 -0.17 -21.45 -6.40
C LEU A 220 -1.39 -21.84 -5.56
N GLN A 221 -1.32 -21.72 -4.23
CA GLN A 221 -2.45 -22.02 -3.35
C GLN A 221 -3.57 -20.98 -3.50
N SER A 222 -3.23 -19.69 -3.58
CA SER A 222 -4.21 -18.62 -3.78
C SER A 222 -4.92 -18.74 -5.12
N MET A 223 -4.18 -18.97 -6.20
CA MET A 223 -4.78 -19.15 -7.53
C MET A 223 -5.64 -20.41 -7.62
N ALA A 224 -5.26 -21.49 -6.93
CA ALA A 224 -6.08 -22.70 -6.87
C ALA A 224 -7.40 -22.43 -6.12
N SER A 225 -7.33 -21.73 -4.99
CA SER A 225 -8.52 -21.32 -4.23
C SER A 225 -9.45 -20.43 -5.05
N GLN A 226 -8.93 -19.39 -5.70
CA GLN A 226 -9.75 -18.48 -6.52
C GLN A 226 -10.35 -19.20 -7.74
N THR A 227 -9.56 -20.06 -8.39
CA THR A 227 -10.05 -20.88 -9.51
C THR A 227 -11.17 -21.83 -9.07
N ALA A 228 -11.05 -22.42 -7.88
CA ALA A 228 -12.08 -23.26 -7.31
C ALA A 228 -13.36 -22.49 -6.95
N SER A 229 -13.25 -21.22 -6.54
CA SER A 229 -14.42 -20.37 -6.34
C SER A 229 -15.14 -20.05 -7.66
N ALA A 230 -14.38 -19.93 -8.75
CA ALA A 230 -14.88 -19.68 -10.10
C ALA A 230 -15.40 -20.93 -10.84
N VAL A 231 -14.86 -22.12 -10.54
CA VAL A 231 -15.09 -23.37 -11.27
C VAL A 231 -15.46 -24.49 -10.30
N PRO A 232 -16.75 -24.88 -10.21
CA PRO A 232 -17.22 -25.89 -9.25
C PRO A 232 -16.53 -27.25 -9.37
N GLU A 233 -16.14 -27.67 -10.57
CA GLU A 233 -15.40 -28.91 -10.81
C GLU A 233 -14.01 -28.89 -10.15
N VAL A 234 -13.36 -27.72 -10.17
CA VAL A 234 -12.07 -27.52 -9.51
C VAL A 234 -12.26 -27.53 -7.99
N ALA A 235 -13.31 -26.92 -7.46
CA ALA A 235 -13.64 -26.98 -6.03
C ALA A 235 -13.79 -28.42 -5.54
N LYS A 236 -14.64 -29.20 -6.21
CA LYS A 236 -14.88 -30.60 -5.84
C LYS A 236 -13.59 -31.41 -5.89
N LEU A 237 -12.78 -31.23 -6.93
CA LEU A 237 -11.50 -31.91 -7.06
C LEU A 237 -10.57 -31.58 -5.89
N ILE A 238 -10.41 -30.30 -5.55
CA ILE A 238 -9.53 -29.88 -4.45
C ILE A 238 -10.03 -30.46 -3.13
N ASP A 239 -11.34 -30.43 -2.88
CA ASP A 239 -11.93 -31.02 -1.66
C ASP A 239 -11.62 -32.52 -1.56
N ASP A 240 -11.75 -33.28 -2.64
CA ASP A 240 -11.46 -34.71 -2.65
C ASP A 240 -9.95 -34.99 -2.45
N MET A 241 -9.07 -34.21 -3.11
CA MET A 241 -7.62 -34.31 -2.91
C MET A 241 -7.19 -34.00 -1.47
N LEU A 242 -7.83 -33.01 -0.82
CA LEU A 242 -7.51 -32.64 0.56
C LEU A 242 -8.09 -33.62 1.58
N LYS A 243 -9.16 -34.36 1.25
CA LYS A 243 -9.62 -35.49 2.06
C LYS A 243 -8.63 -36.64 2.03
N ASP A 244 -8.10 -36.95 0.84
CA ASP A 244 -7.15 -38.06 0.65
C ASP A 244 -5.74 -37.71 1.18
N GLU A 245 -5.27 -36.47 0.97
CA GLU A 245 -3.97 -36.00 1.41
C GLU A 245 -4.05 -34.62 2.11
N PRO A 246 -4.44 -34.57 3.40
CA PRO A 246 -4.59 -33.31 4.13
C PRO A 246 -3.32 -32.46 4.22
N GLU A 247 -2.14 -33.07 4.16
CA GLU A 247 -0.86 -32.34 4.22
C GLU A 247 -0.58 -31.48 2.98
N LEU A 248 -1.28 -31.71 1.87
CA LEU A 248 -1.16 -30.87 0.67
C LEU A 248 -1.54 -29.40 0.95
N ALA A 249 -2.48 -29.17 1.88
CA ALA A 249 -2.83 -27.83 2.37
C ALA A 249 -1.67 -27.13 3.07
N ARG A 250 -0.78 -27.87 3.73
CA ARG A 250 0.35 -27.34 4.51
C ARG A 250 1.67 -27.41 3.75
N ALA A 251 1.66 -27.87 2.51
CA ALA A 251 2.85 -27.94 1.69
C ALA A 251 3.48 -26.55 1.55
N VAL A 252 4.78 -26.45 1.84
CA VAL A 252 5.57 -25.22 1.70
C VAL A 252 6.41 -25.21 0.42
N ASP A 253 6.67 -26.38 -0.16
CA ASP A 253 7.44 -26.53 -1.39
C ASP A 253 6.54 -26.38 -2.62
N HIS A 254 6.79 -25.33 -3.40
CA HIS A 254 6.06 -25.03 -4.63
C HIS A 254 6.13 -26.17 -5.67
N SER A 255 7.20 -26.96 -5.68
CA SER A 255 7.35 -28.10 -6.60
C SER A 255 6.37 -29.23 -6.26
N ILE A 256 6.10 -29.45 -4.97
CA ILE A 256 5.11 -30.43 -4.50
C ILE A 256 3.71 -29.93 -4.82
N ILE A 257 3.40 -28.67 -4.52
CA ILE A 257 2.10 -28.06 -4.82
C ILE A 257 1.83 -28.11 -6.33
N TRP A 258 2.79 -27.68 -7.16
CA TRP A 258 2.65 -27.71 -8.60
C TRP A 258 2.42 -29.12 -9.15
N ARG A 259 3.18 -30.11 -8.69
CA ARG A 259 3.04 -31.49 -9.17
C ARG A 259 1.70 -32.09 -8.74
N LYS A 260 1.43 -32.11 -7.44
CA LYS A 260 0.27 -32.82 -6.89
C LYS A 260 -1.02 -32.06 -7.19
N LEU A 261 -1.12 -30.80 -6.79
CA LEU A 261 -2.36 -30.02 -6.90
C LEU A 261 -2.67 -29.65 -8.37
N TRP A 262 -1.68 -29.15 -9.10
CA TRP A 262 -1.89 -28.61 -10.44
C TRP A 262 -1.76 -29.66 -11.54
N LEU A 263 -0.61 -30.33 -11.68
CA LEU A 263 -0.37 -31.27 -12.78
C LEU A 263 -1.18 -32.57 -12.63
N ASP A 264 -1.24 -33.13 -11.43
CA ASP A 264 -1.95 -34.39 -11.16
C ASP A 264 -3.44 -34.20 -10.89
N GLY A 265 -3.85 -32.97 -10.56
CA GLY A 265 -5.24 -32.58 -10.31
C GLY A 265 -5.78 -31.61 -11.35
N ILE A 266 -5.72 -30.32 -11.05
CA ILE A 266 -6.49 -29.25 -11.71
C ILE A 266 -6.34 -29.27 -13.25
N LEU A 267 -5.12 -29.45 -13.75
CA LEU A 267 -4.82 -29.43 -15.19
C LEU A 267 -5.22 -30.71 -15.93
N ARG A 268 -5.63 -31.77 -15.23
CA ARG A 268 -6.23 -32.97 -15.84
C ARG A 268 -7.72 -32.80 -16.11
N LEU A 269 -8.37 -31.81 -15.48
CA LEU A 269 -9.76 -31.51 -15.74
C LEU A 269 -9.90 -31.02 -17.19
N LYS A 270 -10.73 -31.71 -17.95
CA LYS A 270 -11.17 -31.23 -19.27
C LYS A 270 -12.25 -30.19 -19.05
N LEU A 271 -11.83 -28.94 -18.90
CA LEU A 271 -12.75 -27.82 -18.85
C LEU A 271 -13.26 -27.56 -20.28
N ASP A 272 -14.49 -28.00 -20.57
CA ASP A 272 -15.15 -27.75 -21.85
C ASP A 272 -15.55 -26.28 -21.93
N THR A 273 -14.61 -25.40 -22.25
CA THR A 273 -14.83 -24.09 -22.90
C THR A 273 -13.49 -23.36 -23.08
N ALA A 274 -13.32 -22.70 -24.24
CA ALA A 274 -12.25 -21.73 -24.50
C ALA A 274 -12.08 -20.76 -23.31
N PRO A 275 -10.87 -20.26 -23.00
CA PRO A 275 -10.49 -19.89 -21.63
C PRO A 275 -11.50 -18.95 -20.98
N LYS A 276 -12.32 -19.52 -20.09
CA LYS A 276 -13.23 -18.78 -19.21
C LYS A 276 -12.50 -18.20 -18.00
N LEU A 277 -11.25 -18.60 -17.78
CA LEU A 277 -10.42 -18.11 -16.67
C LEU A 277 -9.45 -17.05 -17.18
N THR A 278 -9.44 -15.90 -16.51
CA THR A 278 -8.45 -14.84 -16.75
C THR A 278 -7.68 -14.57 -15.47
N TRP A 279 -6.36 -14.70 -15.52
CA TRP A 279 -5.46 -14.47 -14.40
C TRP A 279 -4.74 -13.13 -14.56
N ILE A 280 -4.78 -12.30 -13.53
CA ILE A 280 -4.11 -11.00 -13.49
C ILE A 280 -3.04 -11.05 -12.39
N ILE A 281 -1.78 -10.96 -12.80
CA ILE A 281 -0.63 -11.10 -11.90
C ILE A 281 0.13 -9.78 -11.90
N ASP A 282 0.09 -9.07 -10.78
CA ASP A 282 0.80 -7.81 -10.62
C ASP A 282 2.19 -8.00 -10.01
N SER A 283 3.18 -7.32 -10.60
CA SER A 283 4.54 -7.20 -10.11
C SER A 283 5.28 -8.54 -9.99
N LEU A 284 5.29 -9.34 -11.06
CA LEU A 284 5.95 -10.65 -11.10
C LEU A 284 7.43 -10.59 -10.68
N ASP A 285 8.11 -9.48 -10.96
CA ASP A 285 9.51 -9.26 -10.56
C ASP A 285 9.72 -9.17 -9.04
N GLU A 286 8.65 -9.13 -8.24
CA GLU A 286 8.71 -9.19 -6.78
C GLU A 286 8.59 -10.63 -6.24
N CYS A 287 8.41 -11.63 -7.10
CA CYS A 287 8.43 -13.04 -6.72
C CYS A 287 9.86 -13.52 -6.42
N GLN A 288 10.05 -14.26 -5.33
CA GLN A 288 11.36 -14.80 -4.93
C GLN A 288 11.95 -15.82 -5.93
N ALA A 289 11.08 -16.49 -6.68
CA ALA A 289 11.45 -17.46 -7.71
C ALA A 289 10.67 -17.19 -9.01
N ASP A 290 10.69 -15.93 -9.43
CA ASP A 290 10.11 -15.40 -10.68
C ASP A 290 10.41 -16.25 -11.93
N VAL A 291 11.63 -16.77 -12.08
CA VAL A 291 12.02 -17.66 -13.18
C VAL A 291 11.27 -18.99 -13.12
N ALA A 292 11.13 -19.57 -11.93
CA ALA A 292 10.38 -20.81 -11.76
C ALA A 292 8.90 -20.56 -12.06
N LEU A 293 8.32 -19.50 -11.50
CA LEU A 293 6.93 -19.10 -11.74
C LEU A 293 6.66 -18.84 -13.23
N SER A 294 7.55 -18.11 -13.92
CA SER A 294 7.43 -17.86 -15.36
C SER A 294 7.29 -19.15 -16.17
N LYS A 295 8.07 -20.21 -15.83
CA LYS A 295 7.94 -21.52 -16.47
C LYS A 295 6.58 -22.18 -16.20
N LEU A 296 6.04 -22.03 -14.98
CA LEU A 296 4.71 -22.53 -14.64
C LEU A 296 3.62 -21.80 -15.45
N LEU A 297 3.70 -20.47 -15.53
CA LEU A 297 2.74 -19.66 -16.29
C LEU A 297 2.75 -20.01 -17.79
N ILE A 298 3.94 -20.22 -18.37
CA ILE A 298 4.07 -20.69 -19.76
C ILE A 298 3.37 -22.04 -19.92
N HIS A 299 3.57 -22.98 -18.99
CA HIS A 299 2.91 -24.27 -19.04
C HIS A 299 1.37 -24.16 -19.01
N LEU A 300 0.82 -23.26 -18.19
CA LEU A 300 -0.62 -22.99 -18.14
C LEU A 300 -1.14 -22.43 -19.49
N CYS A 301 -0.37 -21.52 -20.11
CA CYS A 301 -0.67 -20.96 -21.41
C CYS A 301 -0.64 -22.02 -22.53
N GLU A 302 0.38 -22.89 -22.56
CA GLU A 302 0.48 -24.00 -23.53
C GLU A 302 -0.69 -24.98 -23.41
N LYS A 303 -1.17 -25.23 -22.18
CA LYS A 303 -2.37 -26.02 -21.91
C LYS A 303 -3.67 -25.28 -22.20
N ARG A 304 -3.61 -24.00 -22.55
CA ARG A 304 -4.76 -23.09 -22.72
C ARG A 304 -5.70 -23.09 -21.51
N PHE A 305 -5.13 -23.27 -20.31
CA PHE A 305 -5.90 -23.36 -19.08
C PHE A 305 -6.53 -22.01 -18.70
N ALA A 306 -5.76 -20.94 -18.80
CA ALA A 306 -6.18 -19.59 -18.51
C ALA A 306 -5.54 -18.60 -19.48
N ARG A 307 -6.20 -17.46 -19.66
CA ARG A 307 -5.60 -16.27 -20.22
C ARG A 307 -4.90 -15.51 -19.09
N ILE A 308 -3.66 -15.10 -19.28
CA ILE A 308 -2.81 -14.54 -18.22
C ILE A 308 -2.34 -13.15 -18.64
N LEU A 309 -2.51 -12.17 -17.76
CA LEU A 309 -1.86 -10.86 -17.82
C LEU A 309 -0.85 -10.79 -16.69
N VAL A 310 0.38 -10.39 -17.03
CA VAL A 310 1.45 -10.18 -16.07
C VAL A 310 1.91 -8.73 -16.16
N THR A 311 2.12 -8.06 -15.02
CA THR A 311 2.88 -6.82 -14.96
C THR A 311 4.27 -7.07 -14.38
N ALA A 312 5.29 -6.39 -14.91
CA ALA A 312 6.65 -6.43 -14.36
C ALA A 312 7.43 -5.13 -14.66
N LYS A 313 8.61 -4.97 -14.06
CA LYS A 313 9.54 -3.89 -14.42
C LYS A 313 10.08 -4.02 -15.85
N ALA A 314 10.49 -2.89 -16.43
CA ALA A 314 10.98 -2.81 -17.80
C ALA A 314 12.27 -3.60 -18.06
N ASP A 315 13.15 -3.66 -17.07
CA ASP A 315 14.43 -4.39 -17.08
C ASP A 315 14.29 -5.85 -16.62
N HIS A 316 13.08 -6.30 -16.27
CA HIS A 316 12.82 -7.69 -15.95
C HIS A 316 12.92 -8.53 -17.23
N HIS A 317 14.11 -9.12 -17.43
CA HIS A 317 14.43 -9.87 -18.62
C HIS A 317 13.81 -11.25 -18.60
N THR A 318 12.87 -11.45 -19.52
CA THR A 318 12.26 -12.74 -19.86
C THR A 318 13.19 -13.62 -20.70
N TYR A 319 14.41 -13.91 -20.22
CA TYR A 319 15.35 -14.81 -20.91
C TYR A 319 14.84 -16.26 -21.08
N HIS A 320 13.69 -16.58 -20.48
CA HIS A 320 13.14 -17.93 -20.42
C HIS A 320 11.79 -18.08 -21.10
N VAL A 321 11.26 -17.04 -21.76
CA VAL A 321 9.93 -17.10 -22.36
C VAL A 321 10.03 -17.36 -23.86
N VAL A 322 9.25 -18.33 -24.33
CA VAL A 322 9.17 -18.69 -25.75
C VAL A 322 8.63 -17.48 -26.52
N PRO A 323 9.39 -16.85 -27.44
CA PRO A 323 8.99 -15.61 -28.12
C PRO A 323 7.66 -15.70 -28.87
N ARG A 324 7.22 -16.92 -29.21
CA ARG A 324 5.96 -17.18 -29.91
C ARG A 324 4.71 -17.05 -29.04
N LEU A 325 4.84 -17.12 -27.71
CA LEU A 325 3.71 -17.08 -26.78
C LEU A 325 3.50 -15.70 -26.13
N VAL A 326 4.44 -14.76 -26.31
CA VAL A 326 4.41 -13.49 -25.57
C VAL A 326 3.89 -12.37 -26.46
N ASN A 327 2.69 -11.92 -26.16
CA ASN A 327 2.26 -10.59 -26.52
C ASN A 327 2.80 -9.62 -25.45
N SER A 328 3.71 -8.71 -25.80
CA SER A 328 4.31 -7.78 -24.85
C SER A 328 3.87 -6.35 -25.12
N LEU A 329 3.64 -5.60 -24.05
CA LEU A 329 3.29 -4.19 -24.05
C LEU A 329 4.25 -3.45 -23.12
N ASP A 330 4.94 -2.43 -23.63
CA ASP A 330 5.73 -1.52 -22.81
C ASP A 330 4.93 -0.25 -22.54
N ILE A 331 4.81 0.14 -21.26
CA ILE A 331 4.20 1.41 -20.86
C ILE A 331 5.15 2.52 -21.28
N ARG A 332 4.69 3.38 -22.19
CA ARG A 332 5.44 4.53 -22.66
C ARG A 332 5.05 5.77 -21.86
N ILE A 333 5.86 6.82 -21.98
CA ILE A 333 5.59 8.08 -21.30
C ILE A 333 4.25 8.64 -21.77
N GLU A 334 3.99 8.60 -23.08
CA GLU A 334 2.76 9.13 -23.68
C GLU A 334 1.51 8.46 -23.11
N ASP A 335 1.58 7.15 -22.84
CA ASP A 335 0.48 6.38 -22.27
C ASP A 335 0.12 6.88 -20.85
N THR A 336 1.11 7.29 -20.07
CA THR A 336 0.91 7.81 -18.70
C THR A 336 0.60 9.30 -18.63
N GLN A 337 0.93 10.08 -19.67
CA GLN A 337 0.78 11.54 -19.65
C GLN A 337 -0.68 11.97 -19.55
N GLU A 338 -1.59 11.31 -20.27
CA GLU A 338 -3.03 11.58 -20.18
C GLU A 338 -3.59 11.27 -18.79
N ASP A 339 -3.14 10.16 -18.21
CA ASP A 339 -3.56 9.76 -16.88
C ASP A 339 -3.03 10.77 -15.81
N ILE A 340 -1.79 11.29 -15.95
CA ILE A 340 -1.21 12.30 -15.03
C ILE A 340 -1.94 13.63 -15.22
N SER A 341 -2.27 13.98 -16.45
CA SER A 341 -3.08 15.12 -16.79
C SER A 341 -4.43 15.08 -16.04
N ALA A 342 -5.14 13.94 -16.11
CA ALA A 342 -6.40 13.75 -15.40
C ALA A 342 -6.24 13.84 -13.86
N TYR A 343 -5.13 13.35 -13.32
CA TYR A 343 -4.79 13.56 -11.90
C TYR A 343 -4.69 15.04 -11.55
N LEU A 344 -3.90 15.81 -12.31
CA LEU A 344 -3.67 17.22 -12.04
C LEU A 344 -4.96 18.04 -12.16
N ASP A 345 -5.85 17.69 -13.09
CA ASP A 345 -7.15 18.35 -13.25
C ASP A 345 -8.07 18.17 -12.02
N GLN A 346 -7.85 17.15 -11.19
CA GLN A 346 -8.56 16.98 -9.92
C GLN A 346 -7.91 17.67 -8.73
N GLN A 347 -6.59 17.89 -8.79
CA GLN A 347 -5.83 18.44 -7.65
C GLN A 347 -5.59 19.95 -7.74
N LEU A 348 -5.62 20.50 -8.95
CA LEU A 348 -5.35 21.90 -9.24
C LEU A 348 -6.62 22.58 -9.73
N ASP A 349 -6.75 23.87 -9.45
CA ASP A 349 -7.85 24.65 -10.02
C ASP A 349 -7.69 24.75 -11.55
N SER A 350 -8.80 24.77 -12.28
CA SER A 350 -8.79 24.89 -13.75
C SER A 350 -8.05 26.13 -14.28
N SER A 351 -7.87 27.17 -13.45
CA SER A 351 -7.11 28.38 -13.77
C SER A 351 -5.59 28.19 -13.65
N GLU A 352 -5.11 27.15 -12.95
CA GLU A 352 -3.69 26.89 -12.64
C GLU A 352 -2.93 26.18 -13.77
N THR A 353 -3.24 26.55 -15.02
CA THR A 353 -2.68 25.96 -16.25
C THR A 353 -1.14 25.97 -16.29
N ARG A 354 -0.50 27.02 -15.75
CA ARG A 354 0.98 27.12 -15.70
C ARG A 354 1.59 26.07 -14.76
N LEU A 355 0.99 25.86 -13.58
CA LEU A 355 1.46 24.84 -12.63
C LEU A 355 1.28 23.45 -13.22
N ARG A 356 0.10 23.19 -13.76
CA ARG A 356 -0.25 21.95 -14.45
C ARG A 356 0.77 21.59 -15.54
N ASN A 357 1.04 22.51 -16.48
CA ASN A 357 1.97 22.26 -17.58
C ASN A 357 3.41 22.06 -17.09
N GLY A 358 3.83 22.80 -16.05
CA GLY A 358 5.14 22.63 -15.44
C GLY A 358 5.33 21.25 -14.80
N ILE A 359 4.33 20.78 -14.04
CA ILE A 359 4.35 19.46 -13.40
C ILE A 359 4.30 18.36 -14.46
N LEU A 360 3.40 18.47 -15.43
CA LEU A 360 3.21 17.47 -16.48
C LEU A 360 4.50 17.27 -17.29
N ALA A 361 5.14 18.36 -17.72
CA ALA A 361 6.40 18.32 -18.48
C ALA A 361 7.56 17.70 -17.68
N LYS A 362 7.66 17.96 -16.38
CA LYS A 362 8.77 17.47 -15.54
C LYS A 362 8.52 16.08 -14.94
N SER A 363 7.26 15.62 -14.89
CA SER A 363 6.91 14.29 -14.39
C SER A 363 7.56 13.16 -15.17
N ASN A 364 7.85 13.40 -16.46
CA ASN A 364 8.42 12.41 -17.39
C ASN A 364 7.68 11.05 -17.35
N GLY A 365 6.35 11.09 -17.29
CA GLY A 365 5.50 9.90 -17.21
C GLY A 365 5.50 9.20 -15.84
N CYS A 366 6.08 9.81 -14.81
CA CYS A 366 6.05 9.26 -13.46
C CYS A 366 4.94 9.85 -12.60
N PHE A 367 3.93 9.02 -12.32
CA PHE A 367 2.83 9.35 -11.41
C PHE A 367 3.30 9.77 -10.03
N LEU A 368 4.21 9.00 -9.46
CA LEU A 368 4.68 9.26 -8.11
C LEU A 368 5.34 10.64 -8.02
N TRP A 369 6.11 11.04 -9.03
CA TRP A 369 6.71 12.36 -9.10
C TRP A 369 5.63 13.45 -9.05
N ALA A 370 4.61 13.35 -9.92
CA ALA A 370 3.52 14.31 -9.96
C ALA A 370 2.80 14.43 -8.61
N THR A 371 2.50 13.29 -7.96
CA THR A 371 1.82 13.27 -6.66
C THR A 371 2.65 13.89 -5.54
N LEU A 372 3.97 13.68 -5.54
CA LEU A 372 4.88 14.25 -4.54
C LEU A 372 5.01 15.76 -4.70
N VAL A 373 5.15 16.24 -5.94
CA VAL A 373 5.26 17.67 -6.21
C VAL A 373 3.96 18.39 -5.86
N VAL A 374 2.80 17.85 -6.24
CA VAL A 374 1.49 18.43 -5.84
C VAL A 374 1.38 18.56 -4.33
N ARG A 375 1.71 17.51 -3.56
CA ARG A 375 1.70 17.54 -2.09
C ARG A 375 2.65 18.58 -1.50
N ARG A 376 3.86 18.72 -2.05
CA ARG A 376 4.81 19.75 -1.60
C ARG A 376 4.28 21.16 -1.82
N LEU A 377 3.52 21.37 -2.88
CA LEU A 377 2.92 22.66 -3.21
C LEU A 377 1.73 23.02 -2.31
N GLU A 378 1.14 22.07 -1.58
CA GLU A 378 0.02 22.35 -0.65
C GLU A 378 0.40 23.38 0.42
N ASN A 379 1.68 23.38 0.84
CA ASN A 379 2.21 24.29 1.86
C ASN A 379 2.92 25.53 1.28
N VAL A 380 2.92 25.71 -0.05
CA VAL A 380 3.58 26.85 -0.72
C VAL A 380 2.50 27.80 -1.24
N HIS A 381 2.54 29.04 -0.77
CA HIS A 381 1.54 30.05 -1.12
C HIS A 381 2.07 31.01 -2.20
N GLY A 382 1.19 31.38 -3.13
CA GLY A 382 1.49 32.27 -4.25
C GLY A 382 1.95 31.55 -5.51
N LEU A 383 1.42 31.96 -6.66
CA LEU A 383 1.65 31.31 -7.95
C LEU A 383 3.14 31.27 -8.31
N GLU A 384 3.86 32.38 -8.14
CA GLU A 384 5.26 32.48 -8.57
C GLU A 384 6.19 31.62 -7.69
N ALA A 385 5.94 31.58 -6.37
CA ALA A 385 6.67 30.71 -5.45
C ALA A 385 6.43 29.22 -5.76
N ARG A 386 5.18 28.85 -6.08
CA ARG A 386 4.83 27.49 -6.50
C ARG A 386 5.50 27.12 -7.83
N LEU A 387 5.52 28.03 -8.80
CA LEU A 387 6.24 27.82 -10.07
C LEU A 387 7.74 27.67 -9.85
N GLN A 388 8.33 28.48 -8.99
CA GLN A 388 9.74 28.39 -8.63
C GLN A 388 10.05 27.06 -7.93
N ALA A 389 9.17 26.61 -7.03
CA ALA A 389 9.29 25.30 -6.39
C ALA A 389 9.28 24.17 -7.45
N ILE A 390 8.34 24.18 -8.39
CA ILE A 390 8.33 23.21 -9.51
C ILE A 390 9.61 23.31 -10.34
N GLN A 391 10.12 24.52 -10.60
CA GLN A 391 11.36 24.71 -11.35
C GLN A 391 12.58 24.15 -10.61
N SER A 392 12.62 24.25 -9.28
CA SER A 392 13.69 23.69 -8.46
C SER A 392 13.66 22.16 -8.35
N GLU A 393 12.50 21.53 -8.53
CA GLU A 393 12.40 20.07 -8.52
C GLU A 393 13.05 19.48 -9.78
N PRO A 394 13.83 18.42 -9.71
CA PRO A 394 14.44 17.86 -10.90
C PRO A 394 13.44 16.96 -11.65
N PRO A 395 13.57 16.79 -12.98
CA PRO A 395 12.63 16.00 -13.76
C PRO A 395 12.73 14.50 -13.44
N GLY A 396 11.58 13.83 -13.28
CA GLY A 396 11.52 12.39 -13.01
C GLY A 396 12.03 11.94 -11.64
N MET A 397 11.89 10.65 -11.34
CA MET A 397 12.12 10.13 -9.97
C MET A 397 13.58 9.97 -9.57
N GLN A 398 14.47 9.70 -10.52
CA GLN A 398 15.87 9.43 -10.19
C GLN A 398 16.51 10.65 -9.53
N ASP A 399 16.38 11.79 -10.20
CA ASP A 399 16.93 13.03 -9.67
C ASP A 399 16.14 13.51 -8.44
N LEU A 400 14.82 13.26 -8.38
CA LEU A 400 14.01 13.62 -7.21
C LEU A 400 14.49 12.87 -5.96
N TYR A 401 14.74 11.56 -6.07
CA TYR A 401 15.29 10.80 -4.95
C TYR A 401 16.71 11.21 -4.60
N ALA A 402 17.54 11.56 -5.60
CA ALA A 402 18.85 12.13 -5.33
C ALA A 402 18.76 13.42 -4.50
N ASN A 403 17.79 14.30 -4.81
CA ASN A 403 17.56 15.51 -4.06
C ASN A 403 17.00 15.25 -2.65
N ILE A 404 16.00 14.36 -2.51
CA ILE A 404 15.50 13.94 -1.19
C ILE A 404 16.65 13.41 -0.34
N SER A 405 17.54 12.63 -0.95
CA SER A 405 18.67 12.04 -0.26
C SER A 405 19.68 13.08 0.22
N LYS A 406 19.94 14.10 -0.60
CA LYS A 406 20.78 15.24 -0.25
C LYS A 406 20.18 16.12 0.84
N SER A 407 18.85 16.19 0.94
CA SER A 407 18.16 17.02 1.94
C SER A 407 17.94 16.36 3.29
N LEU A 408 18.23 15.06 3.46
CA LEU A 408 18.02 14.40 4.75
C LEU A 408 19.00 14.95 5.80
N PRO A 409 18.53 15.26 7.02
CA PRO A 409 19.40 15.67 8.11
C PRO A 409 20.23 14.47 8.59
N ASP A 410 21.41 14.72 9.17
CA ASP A 410 22.34 13.70 9.68
C ASP A 410 22.47 12.48 8.73
N HIS A 411 23.27 12.65 7.67
CA HIS A 411 23.42 11.63 6.64
C HIS A 411 23.84 10.26 7.20
N GLN A 412 24.61 10.20 8.30
CA GLN A 412 25.07 8.93 8.86
C GLN A 412 23.92 8.18 9.55
N LEU A 413 23.14 8.87 10.38
CA LEU A 413 22.00 8.26 11.06
C LEU A 413 20.88 7.92 10.06
N SER A 414 20.58 8.83 9.14
CA SER A 414 19.63 8.61 8.05
C SER A 414 20.00 7.39 7.23
N ARG A 415 21.27 7.27 6.80
CA ARG A 415 21.77 6.10 6.07
C ARG A 415 21.61 4.82 6.88
N THR A 416 21.83 4.86 8.19
CA THR A 416 21.70 3.68 9.06
C THR A 416 20.24 3.22 9.14
N ILE A 417 19.30 4.14 9.38
CA ILE A 417 17.85 3.85 9.40
C ILE A 417 17.41 3.30 8.03
N LEU A 418 17.80 3.98 6.95
CA LEU A 418 17.46 3.56 5.59
C LEU A 418 18.00 2.15 5.30
N THR A 419 19.23 1.85 5.72
CA THR A 419 19.85 0.51 5.54
C THR A 419 19.03 -0.56 6.24
N TRP A 420 18.70 -0.35 7.52
CA TRP A 420 17.92 -1.30 8.31
C TRP A 420 16.53 -1.53 7.73
N VAL A 421 15.81 -0.48 7.35
CA VAL A 421 14.44 -0.62 6.84
C VAL A 421 14.40 -1.14 5.40
N PHE A 422 15.30 -0.70 4.51
CA PHE A 422 15.30 -1.13 3.11
C PHE A 422 15.90 -2.51 2.86
N CYS A 423 16.87 -2.93 3.67
CA CYS A 423 17.44 -4.28 3.55
C CYS A 423 16.67 -5.31 4.39
N ALA A 424 15.74 -4.88 5.26
CA ALA A 424 14.96 -5.79 6.07
C ALA A 424 14.10 -6.73 5.21
N VAL A 425 13.95 -7.95 5.73
CA VAL A 425 13.17 -9.03 5.11
C VAL A 425 11.66 -8.79 5.26
N ARG A 426 11.27 -8.11 6.33
CA ARG A 426 9.91 -7.65 6.62
C ARG A 426 9.96 -6.26 7.29
N PRO A 427 8.86 -5.49 7.34
CA PRO A 427 8.80 -4.29 8.16
C PRO A 427 9.25 -4.57 9.60
N LEU A 428 10.11 -3.69 10.12
CA LEU A 428 10.61 -3.74 11.49
C LEU A 428 9.72 -2.88 12.39
N SER A 429 9.47 -3.33 13.62
CA SER A 429 8.81 -2.50 14.62
C SER A 429 9.75 -1.41 15.16
N LEU A 430 9.18 -0.37 15.78
CA LEU A 430 9.96 0.64 16.51
C LEU A 430 10.88 0.00 17.55
N ALA A 431 10.35 -0.95 18.31
CA ALA A 431 11.11 -1.68 19.33
C ALA A 431 12.26 -2.54 18.75
N GLU A 432 12.07 -3.11 17.56
CA GLU A 432 13.12 -3.84 16.85
C GLU A 432 14.23 -2.91 16.35
N LEU A 433 13.86 -1.73 15.82
CA LEU A 433 14.81 -0.72 15.37
C LEU A 433 15.58 -0.07 16.53
N SER A 434 14.91 0.20 17.65
CA SER A 434 15.51 0.74 18.87
C SER A 434 16.68 -0.14 19.35
N TYR A 435 16.53 -1.46 19.26
CA TYR A 435 17.56 -2.43 19.64
C TYR A 435 18.83 -2.35 18.78
N VAL A 436 18.70 -2.08 17.48
CA VAL A 436 19.80 -2.18 16.51
C VAL A 436 20.45 -0.85 16.15
N LEU A 437 19.75 0.27 16.37
CA LEU A 437 20.25 1.60 16.04
C LEU A 437 21.27 2.07 17.10
N PRO A 438 22.46 2.59 16.68
CA PRO A 438 23.46 3.09 17.60
C PRO A 438 22.93 4.23 18.48
N GLY A 439 23.21 4.19 19.78
CA GLY A 439 22.81 5.23 20.73
C GLY A 439 21.38 5.13 21.28
N LEU A 440 20.58 4.18 20.79
CA LEU A 440 19.22 3.90 21.27
C LEU A 440 19.09 2.53 21.96
N SER A 441 20.13 1.70 21.82
CA SER A 441 20.15 0.29 22.25
C SER A 441 20.03 0.08 23.76
N ASP A 442 20.26 1.13 24.57
CA ASP A 442 20.38 1.00 26.03
C ASP A 442 19.08 1.38 26.78
N GLU A 443 18.12 2.06 26.14
CA GLU A 443 16.90 2.55 26.80
C GLU A 443 15.56 2.07 26.19
N GLY A 444 15.56 1.47 24.99
CA GLY A 444 14.31 0.95 24.40
C GLY A 444 13.28 2.07 24.17
N ASP A 445 13.74 3.22 23.68
CA ASP A 445 12.91 4.41 23.48
C ASP A 445 12.27 4.39 22.08
N ASP A 446 11.10 3.75 21.99
CA ASP A 446 10.30 3.69 20.76
C ASP A 446 9.89 5.09 20.27
N ASP A 447 9.69 6.04 21.18
CA ASP A 447 9.32 7.43 20.86
C ASP A 447 10.51 8.19 20.26
N ALA A 448 11.73 7.93 20.71
CA ALA A 448 12.94 8.42 20.06
C ALA A 448 13.07 7.89 18.64
N VAL A 449 12.88 6.57 18.41
CA VAL A 449 12.91 6.00 17.05
C VAL A 449 11.82 6.61 16.18
N ARG A 450 10.59 6.73 16.69
CA ARG A 450 9.48 7.37 15.97
C ARG A 450 9.84 8.81 15.58
N THR A 451 10.41 9.56 16.52
CA THR A 451 10.84 10.94 16.30
C THR A 451 11.95 11.01 15.26
N LEU A 452 12.92 10.09 15.31
CA LEU A 452 14.01 10.03 14.34
C LEU A 452 13.49 9.74 12.94
N VAL A 453 12.65 8.72 12.76
CA VAL A 453 12.03 8.42 11.46
C VAL A 453 11.23 9.62 10.95
N SER A 454 10.44 10.25 11.82
CA SER A 454 9.59 11.38 11.45
C SER A 454 10.37 12.67 11.17
N ARG A 455 11.58 12.84 11.71
CA ARG A 455 12.43 14.02 11.45
C ARG A 455 13.41 13.79 10.31
N HIS A 456 14.00 12.60 10.23
CA HIS A 456 15.14 12.32 9.36
C HIS A 456 14.77 11.58 8.08
N CYS A 457 13.64 10.86 8.06
CA CYS A 457 13.29 9.98 6.93
C CYS A 457 11.82 10.12 6.49
N HIS A 458 11.12 11.18 6.87
CA HIS A 458 9.67 11.35 6.66
C HIS A 458 9.22 11.30 5.19
N ASP A 459 10.07 11.76 4.27
CA ASP A 459 9.83 11.70 2.83
C ASP A 459 9.87 10.27 2.27
N LEU A 460 10.62 9.38 2.92
CA LEU A 460 10.89 8.03 2.42
C LEU A 460 10.17 6.94 3.23
N MET A 461 9.81 7.23 4.47
CA MET A 461 9.30 6.26 5.44
C MET A 461 8.20 6.86 6.31
N TYR A 462 7.38 5.99 6.89
CA TYR A 462 6.39 6.36 7.89
C TYR A 462 6.23 5.24 8.91
N VAL A 463 5.69 5.59 10.08
CA VAL A 463 5.30 4.61 11.10
C VAL A 463 3.80 4.37 10.97
N ASP A 464 3.41 3.10 10.87
CA ASP A 464 1.99 2.74 10.76
C ASP A 464 1.30 2.59 12.13
N SER A 465 0.03 2.19 12.10
CA SER A 465 -0.79 1.99 13.30
C SER A 465 -0.38 0.80 14.16
N ASN A 466 0.50 -0.08 13.68
CA ASN A 466 1.03 -1.25 14.38
C ASN A 466 2.47 -1.01 14.84
N ASP A 467 2.92 0.26 14.86
CA ASP A 467 4.27 0.67 15.23
C ASP A 467 5.36 0.01 14.38
N GLN A 468 5.06 -0.29 13.12
CA GLN A 468 6.05 -0.74 12.15
C GLN A 468 6.50 0.40 11.25
N VAL A 469 7.81 0.46 11.02
CA VAL A 469 8.39 1.41 10.07
C VAL A 469 8.29 0.83 8.67
N ARG A 470 7.57 1.54 7.81
CA ARG A 470 7.30 1.14 6.43
C ARG A 470 7.86 2.16 5.46
N THR A 471 8.28 1.63 4.31
CA THR A 471 8.69 2.47 3.18
C THR A 471 7.46 3.14 2.60
N ARG A 472 7.51 4.47 2.41
CA ARG A 472 6.42 5.24 1.82
C ARG A 472 6.26 4.92 0.33
N HIS A 473 7.38 4.69 -0.37
CA HIS A 473 7.41 4.37 -1.80
C HIS A 473 8.43 3.28 -2.11
N LEU A 474 7.99 2.12 -2.60
CA LEU A 474 8.88 1.00 -2.96
C LEU A 474 9.94 1.38 -4.01
N SER A 475 9.62 2.30 -4.92
CA SER A 475 10.57 2.85 -5.90
C SER A 475 11.72 3.63 -5.24
N ALA A 476 11.55 4.17 -4.04
CA ALA A 476 12.61 4.86 -3.30
C ALA A 476 13.66 3.87 -2.80
N ARG A 477 13.16 2.74 -2.25
CA ARG A 477 13.99 1.62 -1.86
C ARG A 477 14.78 1.07 -3.05
N ASP A 478 14.10 0.85 -4.17
CA ASP A 478 14.74 0.33 -5.39
C ASP A 478 15.77 1.31 -5.96
N PHE A 479 15.49 2.62 -5.92
CA PHE A 479 16.46 3.64 -6.31
C PHE A 479 17.69 3.60 -5.41
N LEU A 480 17.53 3.64 -4.09
CA LEU A 480 18.65 3.73 -3.16
C LEU A 480 19.47 2.43 -3.04
N LEU A 481 18.93 1.29 -3.45
CA LEU A 481 19.63 0.01 -3.52
C LEU A 481 20.21 -0.31 -4.90
N ARG A 482 20.06 0.58 -5.89
CA ARG A 482 20.47 0.32 -7.27
C ARG A 482 21.99 0.24 -7.40
N PRO A 483 22.55 -0.79 -8.08
CA PRO A 483 23.97 -0.86 -8.36
C PRO A 483 24.44 0.30 -9.25
N GLY A 484 25.63 0.84 -8.98
CA GLY A 484 26.29 1.83 -9.85
C GLY A 484 25.79 3.27 -9.72
N ILE A 485 24.95 3.58 -8.73
CA ILE A 485 24.77 4.98 -8.31
C ILE A 485 26.07 5.43 -7.67
N ASP A 486 26.67 6.51 -8.18
CA ASP A 486 27.90 7.04 -7.65
C ASP A 486 27.70 7.40 -6.18
N HIS A 487 28.40 6.68 -5.29
CA HIS A 487 28.30 6.86 -3.84
C HIS A 487 28.81 8.24 -3.40
N GLY A 488 29.47 8.98 -4.30
CA GLY A 488 30.02 10.31 -4.06
C GLY A 488 29.00 11.45 -4.00
N ASP A 489 27.90 11.40 -4.76
CA ASP A 489 27.03 12.58 -4.94
C ASP A 489 25.74 12.56 -4.10
N SER A 490 25.24 11.39 -3.67
CA SER A 490 23.97 11.29 -2.92
C SER A 490 24.13 10.98 -1.42
N GLY A 491 25.31 10.50 -0.98
CA GLY A 491 25.63 10.11 0.40
C GLY A 491 24.82 8.94 1.01
N LEU A 492 23.64 8.65 0.45
CA LEU A 492 22.67 7.69 0.99
C LEU A 492 22.44 6.46 0.13
N ALA A 493 23.12 6.34 -1.03
CA ALA A 493 23.07 5.11 -1.82
C ALA A 493 23.60 3.92 -1.01
N ILE A 494 22.77 2.90 -0.81
CA ILE A 494 23.07 1.71 -0.02
C ILE A 494 23.48 0.60 -0.96
N ASP A 495 24.75 0.19 -0.90
CA ASP A 495 25.15 -1.06 -1.53
C ASP A 495 24.37 -2.21 -0.88
N ARG A 496 23.63 -2.98 -1.69
CA ARG A 496 22.73 -4.01 -1.19
C ARG A 496 23.48 -5.07 -0.39
N ALA A 497 24.62 -5.55 -0.88
CA ALA A 497 25.39 -6.59 -0.20
C ALA A 497 25.92 -6.08 1.16
N THR A 498 26.45 -4.86 1.19
CA THR A 498 26.92 -4.19 2.42
C THR A 498 25.77 -3.91 3.41
N GLY A 499 24.59 -3.57 2.90
CA GLY A 499 23.38 -3.42 3.69
C GLY A 499 23.00 -4.74 4.37
N HIS A 500 22.88 -5.82 3.60
CA HIS A 500 22.61 -7.15 4.14
C HIS A 500 23.70 -7.64 5.11
N LYS A 501 24.98 -7.31 4.89
CA LYS A 501 26.06 -7.53 5.86
C LYS A 501 25.74 -6.85 7.20
N THR A 502 25.36 -5.57 7.17
CA THR A 502 25.02 -4.80 8.38
C THR A 502 23.92 -5.48 9.18
N LEU A 503 22.85 -5.93 8.50
CA LEU A 503 21.73 -6.62 9.15
C LEU A 503 22.16 -8.01 9.67
N ALA A 504 22.97 -8.75 8.92
CA ALA A 504 23.51 -10.04 9.36
C ALA A 504 24.36 -9.91 10.62
N LEU A 505 25.22 -8.88 10.69
CA LEU A 505 26.01 -8.58 11.89
C LEU A 505 25.14 -8.18 13.08
N GLY A 506 24.10 -7.38 12.88
CA GLY A 506 23.15 -7.05 13.94
C GLY A 506 22.37 -8.28 14.45
N CYS A 507 21.97 -9.18 13.55
CA CYS A 507 21.39 -10.47 13.93
C CYS A 507 22.38 -11.33 14.73
N LEU A 508 23.64 -11.43 14.28
CA LEU A 508 24.69 -12.17 14.99
C LEU A 508 24.99 -11.58 16.36
N LYS A 509 24.99 -10.25 16.51
CA LYS A 509 25.13 -9.57 17.81
C LYS A 509 24.06 -10.05 18.80
N TYR A 510 22.81 -10.16 18.35
CA TYR A 510 21.74 -10.75 19.17
C TYR A 510 21.97 -12.24 19.44
N LEU A 511 22.27 -13.03 18.41
CA LEU A 511 22.44 -14.48 18.51
C LEU A 511 23.63 -14.89 19.40
N LEU A 512 24.65 -14.06 19.49
CA LEU A 512 25.82 -14.21 20.37
C LEU A 512 25.60 -13.62 21.78
N SER A 513 24.49 -12.91 22.01
CA SER A 513 24.22 -12.29 23.30
C SER A 513 23.92 -13.31 24.40
N SER A 514 24.03 -12.86 25.65
CA SER A 514 23.72 -13.68 26.83
C SER A 514 22.25 -14.07 26.94
N GLU A 515 21.34 -13.38 26.22
CA GLU A 515 19.91 -13.73 26.12
C GLU A 515 19.67 -15.09 25.45
N MET A 516 20.58 -15.50 24.55
CA MET A 516 20.49 -16.78 23.86
C MET A 516 21.04 -17.96 24.66
N ASN A 517 21.87 -17.71 25.67
CA ASN A 517 22.59 -18.77 26.40
C ASN A 517 21.66 -19.56 27.35
N LYS A 518 21.59 -20.89 27.17
CA LYS A 518 20.76 -21.81 27.97
C LYS A 518 21.11 -21.85 29.46
N LYS A 519 22.38 -21.64 29.84
CA LYS A 519 22.82 -21.71 31.25
C LYS A 519 22.29 -20.53 32.08
N THR A 520 22.07 -19.38 31.45
CA THR A 520 21.42 -18.22 32.05
C THR A 520 19.89 -18.36 32.09
N ARG A 521 19.27 -19.12 31.16
CA ARG A 521 17.81 -19.36 31.12
C ARG A 521 17.27 -20.04 32.39
N HIS A 522 18.05 -20.94 33.01
CA HIS A 522 17.63 -21.62 34.24
C HIS A 522 17.81 -20.80 35.53
N LYS A 523 18.63 -19.75 35.52
CA LYS A 523 18.81 -18.84 36.68
C LYS A 523 17.94 -17.57 36.62
N LEU A 524 17.44 -17.20 35.45
CA LEU A 524 16.67 -15.97 35.20
C LEU A 524 15.15 -16.22 35.13
N SER A 525 14.61 -17.18 35.88
CA SER A 525 13.18 -17.52 35.91
C SER A 525 12.25 -16.44 36.50
N ILE A 526 12.71 -15.19 36.56
CA ILE A 526 11.91 -14.02 36.92
C ILE A 526 12.05 -12.99 35.78
N SER A 527 11.13 -13.06 34.83
CA SER A 527 10.63 -11.90 34.07
C SER A 527 11.63 -11.03 33.28
N ARG A 528 12.47 -11.61 32.42
CA ARG A 528 12.98 -10.84 31.25
C ARG A 528 12.34 -11.39 29.97
N ARG A 529 11.38 -10.64 29.42
CA ARG A 529 10.86 -10.87 28.05
C ARG A 529 12.06 -10.84 27.10
N ARG A 530 12.11 -11.77 26.15
CA ARG A 530 13.14 -11.76 25.08
C ARG A 530 13.13 -10.38 24.41
N SER A 531 14.29 -9.92 23.96
CA SER A 531 14.37 -8.71 23.15
C SER A 531 13.31 -8.73 22.02
N PRO A 532 12.64 -7.59 21.75
CA PRO A 532 11.75 -7.45 20.61
C PRO A 532 12.38 -7.90 19.28
N PHE A 533 13.70 -7.75 19.14
CA PHE A 533 14.46 -8.15 17.95
C PHE A 533 14.70 -9.66 17.79
N SER A 534 14.34 -10.47 18.80
CA SER A 534 14.69 -11.89 18.86
C SER A 534 14.13 -12.72 17.71
N SER A 535 12.84 -12.59 17.40
CA SER A 535 12.21 -13.31 16.29
C SER A 535 12.84 -12.91 14.97
N TYR A 536 13.02 -11.61 14.72
CA TYR A 536 13.65 -11.15 13.49
C TYR A 536 15.05 -11.75 13.29
N ALA A 537 15.90 -11.69 14.32
CA ALA A 537 17.26 -12.21 14.27
C ALA A 537 17.30 -13.71 13.96
N VAL A 538 16.47 -14.51 14.63
CA VAL A 538 16.41 -15.97 14.43
C VAL A 538 15.86 -16.32 13.03
N ASP A 539 14.78 -15.66 12.61
CA ASP A 539 14.03 -16.05 11.42
C ASP A 539 14.62 -15.47 10.11
N SER A 540 15.51 -14.46 10.22
CA SER A 540 15.99 -13.69 9.07
C SER A 540 17.52 -13.71 8.90
N PHE A 541 18.30 -14.12 9.90
CA PHE A 541 19.76 -14.10 9.82
C PHE A 541 20.32 -14.79 8.56
N TYR A 542 19.87 -16.02 8.27
CA TYR A 542 20.39 -16.79 7.13
C TYR A 542 20.10 -16.12 5.78
N LEU A 543 19.00 -15.38 5.66
CA LEU A 543 18.65 -14.64 4.45
C LEU A 543 19.60 -13.46 4.23
N HIS A 544 19.92 -12.74 5.31
CA HIS A 544 20.92 -11.67 5.23
C HIS A 544 22.31 -12.23 4.93
N LEU A 545 22.66 -13.37 5.51
CA LEU A 545 23.93 -14.04 5.20
C LEU A 545 24.04 -14.41 3.72
N ASN A 546 22.98 -14.95 3.11
CA ASN A 546 22.97 -15.34 1.70
C ASN A 546 23.17 -14.16 0.73
N GLU A 547 22.69 -12.97 1.10
CA GLU A 547 22.78 -11.74 0.31
C GLU A 547 24.03 -10.89 0.65
N SER A 548 24.82 -11.30 1.64
CA SER A 548 26.03 -10.60 2.08
C SER A 548 27.24 -10.94 1.19
N PRO A 549 28.31 -10.11 1.20
CA PRO A 549 29.53 -10.41 0.45
C PRO A 549 30.18 -11.71 0.94
N ALA A 550 30.42 -12.65 0.03
CA ALA A 550 30.91 -13.99 0.37
C ALA A 550 32.30 -14.03 1.04
N GLN A 551 33.13 -13.00 0.82
CA GLN A 551 34.51 -12.93 1.30
C GLN A 551 34.70 -11.93 2.46
N ASP A 552 33.63 -11.45 3.09
CA ASP A 552 33.73 -10.48 4.19
C ASP A 552 34.31 -11.13 5.46
N GLN A 553 35.52 -10.70 5.86
CA GLN A 553 36.25 -11.30 6.97
C GLN A 553 35.58 -11.11 8.34
N GLU A 554 34.94 -9.96 8.55
CA GLU A 554 34.28 -9.64 9.81
C GLU A 554 33.04 -10.54 10.01
N LEU A 555 32.20 -10.65 8.99
CA LEU A 555 31.03 -11.51 9.00
C LEU A 555 31.42 -12.97 9.18
N LEU A 556 32.44 -13.46 8.46
CA LEU A 556 32.95 -14.83 8.61
C LEU A 556 33.50 -15.10 10.01
N LYS A 557 34.18 -14.13 10.64
CA LYS A 557 34.68 -14.26 12.01
C LYS A 557 33.53 -14.34 13.04
N GLN A 558 32.53 -13.47 12.92
CA GLN A 558 31.35 -13.49 13.80
C GLN A 558 30.53 -14.77 13.60
N LEU A 559 30.33 -15.20 12.35
CA LEU A 559 29.67 -16.47 12.03
C LEU A 559 30.44 -17.66 12.62
N SER A 560 31.76 -17.72 12.46
CA SER A 560 32.56 -18.78 13.09
C SER A 560 32.45 -18.77 14.61
N THR A 561 32.30 -17.60 15.22
CA THR A 561 32.14 -17.47 16.68
C THR A 561 30.78 -18.01 17.10
N PHE A 562 29.73 -17.67 16.36
CA PHE A 562 28.37 -18.17 16.61
C PHE A 562 28.28 -19.68 16.44
N LEU A 563 28.84 -20.25 15.37
CA LEU A 563 28.84 -21.69 15.11
C LEU A 563 29.62 -22.50 16.17
N LYS A 564 30.59 -21.88 16.85
CA LYS A 564 31.36 -22.49 17.95
C LYS A 564 30.73 -22.24 19.33
N SER A 565 29.67 -21.45 19.41
CA SER A 565 29.06 -21.06 20.68
C SER A 565 28.01 -22.05 21.16
N ASP A 566 27.80 -22.12 22.48
CA ASP A 566 26.71 -22.88 23.12
C ASP A 566 25.31 -22.40 22.68
N ASN A 567 25.21 -21.25 22.00
CA ASN A 567 23.96 -20.64 21.56
C ASN A 567 23.41 -21.27 20.27
N LEU A 568 24.21 -21.99 19.48
CA LEU A 568 23.76 -22.59 18.20
C LEU A 568 22.62 -23.61 18.40
N LEU A 569 22.63 -24.33 19.52
CA LEU A 569 21.66 -25.37 19.85
C LEU A 569 20.44 -24.83 20.63
N ALA A 570 20.35 -23.51 20.85
CA ALA A 570 19.46 -22.86 21.82
C ALA A 570 18.33 -22.05 21.20
#